data_AF-A0A267EUM5-F1
#
_entry.id   AF-A0A267EUM5-F1
#
_cell.length_a   1.000
_cell.length_b   1.000
_cell.length_c   1.000
_cell.angle_alpha   90.00
_cell.angle_beta   90.00
_cell.angle_gamma   90.00
#
_symmetry.space_group_name_H-M   'P 1'
#
loop_
_entity.id
_entity.type
_entity.pdbx_description
1 polymer ?
#
loop_
_entity_poly.entity_id
_entity_poly.type
_entity_poly.pdbx_seq_one_letter_code
_entity_poly.pdbx_strand_id
1 'polypeptide(L)'
;MTEPSCCPTCSACAAPAEEAAAGRQRPELGQVNARHSGVLGLCSIVESAPYDVPAHLPPVLMQLCQHVNDPEPIKSSVRSTLASFKRTHQETWHADKDMFTEEQLLVLTDLLVSPNYYA
;
A
#
# COMPACT_ATOMS: atom_id res chain seq x y z
N MET A 1 19.65 45.34 28.26
CA MET A 1 20.45 44.17 27.85
C MET A 1 19.46 43.04 27.67
N THR A 2 18.86 43.07 26.49
CA THR A 2 17.80 42.17 26.05
C THR A 2 18.49 41.11 25.21
N GLU A 3 18.33 39.83 25.53
CA GLU A 3 18.14 38.81 24.51
C GLU A 3 17.58 37.50 25.12
N PRO A 4 16.49 36.96 24.53
CA PRO A 4 15.89 35.68 24.90
C PRO A 4 16.62 34.52 24.21
N SER A 5 16.98 33.48 24.97
CA SER A 5 17.51 32.24 24.43
C SER A 5 16.36 31.42 23.83
N CYS A 6 16.07 31.65 22.55
CA CYS A 6 15.17 30.85 21.75
C CYS A 6 16.02 30.02 20.78
N CYS A 7 16.14 28.72 21.03
CA CYS A 7 16.70 27.77 20.07
C CYS A 7 15.68 27.57 18.93
N PRO A 8 15.99 27.88 17.65
CA PRO A 8 15.08 27.66 16.54
C PRO A 8 15.20 26.26 15.90
N THR A 9 15.94 25.33 16.51
CA THR A 9 16.29 24.04 15.88
C THR A 9 15.28 22.91 16.10
N CYS A 10 14.03 23.19 16.45
CA CYS A 10 12.97 22.17 16.36
C CYS A 10 12.45 22.09 14.92
N SER A 11 13.32 21.59 14.04
CA SER A 11 12.99 21.10 12.71
C SER A 11 12.40 19.69 12.89
N ALA A 12 11.12 19.59 13.22
CA ALA A 12 10.41 18.32 13.24
C ALA A 12 8.94 18.49 12.84
N CYS A 13 8.73 18.33 11.53
CA CYS A 13 7.60 17.60 10.94
C CYS A 13 6.19 18.11 11.25
N ALA A 14 5.79 19.16 10.52
CA ALA A 14 4.41 19.31 10.08
C ALA A 14 4.36 19.09 8.57
N ALA A 15 3.83 17.94 8.14
CA ALA A 15 3.21 17.82 6.83
C ALA A 15 1.96 18.71 6.80
N PRO A 16 1.71 19.41 5.70
CA PRO A 16 0.78 18.85 4.70
C PRO A 16 1.36 19.05 3.27
N ALA A 17 1.43 18.01 2.43
CA ALA A 17 0.32 17.51 1.62
C ALA A 17 -0.50 18.66 1.01
N GLU A 18 -0.16 19.07 -0.21
CA GLU A 18 -1.03 19.60 -1.28
C GLU A 18 -0.15 20.44 -2.22
N GLU A 19 0.12 19.95 -3.43
CA GLU A 19 -0.22 20.63 -4.70
C GLU A 19 0.51 19.99 -5.90
N ALA A 20 -0.16 20.07 -7.05
CA ALA A 20 0.37 20.04 -8.42
C ALA A 20 0.48 18.69 -9.14
N ALA A 21 -0.60 18.34 -9.87
CA ALA A 21 -0.49 17.77 -11.23
C ALA A 21 -1.78 18.00 -12.04
N ALA A 22 -2.05 19.25 -12.39
CA ALA A 22 -3.00 19.58 -13.46
C ALA A 22 -2.34 19.29 -14.82
N GLY A 23 -2.77 18.21 -15.50
CA GLY A 23 -2.25 17.82 -16.80
C GLY A 23 -3.26 17.06 -17.65
N ARG A 24 -3.92 17.78 -18.57
CA ARG A 24 -4.61 17.32 -19.80
C ARG A 24 -5.11 15.86 -19.81
N GLN A 25 -6.40 15.66 -19.54
CA GLN A 25 -7.00 14.33 -19.62
C GLN A 25 -7.45 13.99 -21.05
N ARG A 26 -6.84 12.94 -21.64
CA ARG A 26 -7.61 11.98 -22.47
C ARG A 26 -8.55 11.26 -21.49
N PRO A 27 -9.88 11.34 -21.66
CA PRO A 27 -10.84 10.93 -20.63
C PRO A 27 -10.73 9.45 -20.21
N GLU A 28 -10.24 8.58 -21.12
CA GLU A 28 -10.08 7.15 -20.91
C GLU A 28 -8.87 6.79 -20.02
N LEU A 29 -7.72 7.43 -20.26
CA LEU A 29 -6.47 7.21 -19.50
C LEU A 29 -6.51 7.87 -18.12
N GLY A 30 -7.23 9.00 -18.00
CA GLY A 30 -7.38 9.71 -16.73
C GLY A 30 -8.06 8.87 -15.64
N GLN A 31 -9.03 8.02 -16.02
CA GLN A 31 -9.73 7.15 -15.07
C GLN A 31 -8.83 6.01 -14.57
N VAL A 32 -8.05 5.38 -15.46
CA VAL A 32 -7.10 4.34 -15.09
C VAL A 32 -6.01 4.92 -14.18
N ASN A 33 -5.48 6.10 -14.50
CA ASN A 33 -4.45 6.76 -13.70
C ASN A 33 -4.96 7.16 -12.30
N ALA A 34 -6.18 7.68 -12.20
CA ALA A 34 -6.78 8.05 -10.91
C ALA A 34 -7.06 6.82 -10.02
N ARG A 35 -7.45 5.70 -10.62
CA ARG A 35 -7.58 4.43 -9.90
C ARG A 35 -6.21 3.89 -9.47
N HIS A 36 -5.25 3.91 -10.39
CA HIS A 36 -3.90 3.44 -10.14
C HIS A 36 -3.22 4.21 -9.00
N SER A 37 -3.34 5.54 -8.97
CA SER A 37 -2.77 6.35 -7.88
C SER A 37 -3.37 6.01 -6.52
N GLY A 38 -4.67 5.74 -6.44
CA GLY A 38 -5.32 5.27 -5.21
C GLY A 38 -4.78 3.90 -4.75
N VAL A 39 -4.65 2.97 -5.69
CA VAL A 39 -4.08 1.63 -5.43
C VAL A 39 -2.62 1.71 -4.99
N LEU A 40 -1.81 2.55 -5.62
CA LEU A 40 -0.42 2.79 -5.20
C LEU A 40 -0.35 3.37 -3.78
N GLY A 41 -1.30 4.22 -3.40
CA GLY A 41 -1.43 4.69 -2.03
C GLY A 41 -1.66 3.54 -1.04
N LEU A 42 -2.60 2.65 -1.33
CA LEU A 42 -2.84 1.45 -0.51
C LEU A 42 -1.60 0.53 -0.47
N CYS A 43 -0.91 0.35 -1.60
CA CYS A 43 0.34 -0.40 -1.65
C CYS A 43 1.40 0.18 -0.72
N SER A 44 1.58 1.51 -0.74
CA SER A 44 2.57 2.18 0.12
C SER A 44 2.29 2.01 1.61
N ILE A 45 1.00 1.93 2.00
CA ILE A 45 0.61 1.67 3.39
C ILE A 45 1.05 0.28 3.82
N VAL A 46 0.82 -0.73 2.98
CA VAL A 46 1.27 -2.11 3.26
C VAL A 46 2.79 -2.20 3.34
N GLU A 47 3.50 -1.49 2.46
CA GLU A 47 4.97 -1.47 2.46
C GLU A 47 5.57 -0.63 3.61
N SER A 48 4.81 0.29 4.20
CA SER A 48 5.26 1.13 5.33
C SER A 48 5.38 0.37 6.66
N ALA A 49 4.69 -0.76 6.79
CA ALA A 49 4.70 -1.62 7.98
C ALA A 49 5.22 -3.03 7.63
N PRO A 50 6.55 -3.20 7.43
CA PRO A 50 7.11 -4.45 6.92
C PRO A 50 7.15 -5.62 7.92
N TYR A 51 7.07 -5.35 9.23
CA TYR A 51 7.26 -6.35 10.30
C TYR A 51 6.10 -6.45 11.29
N ASP A 52 5.03 -5.67 11.09
CA ASP A 52 3.93 -5.59 12.05
C ASP A 52 2.62 -5.49 11.27
N VAL A 53 1.60 -6.23 11.72
CA VAL A 53 0.26 -6.27 11.11
C VAL A 53 -0.71 -5.52 12.01
N PRO A 54 -0.79 -4.19 11.90
CA PRO A 54 -1.76 -3.42 12.65
C PRO A 54 -3.19 -3.75 12.17
N ALA A 55 -4.19 -3.52 13.03
CA ALA A 55 -5.59 -3.91 12.75
C ALA A 55 -6.21 -3.29 11.48
N HIS A 56 -5.61 -2.24 10.92
CA HIS A 56 -6.05 -1.62 9.66
C HIS A 56 -5.45 -2.30 8.41
N LEU A 57 -4.47 -3.18 8.56
CA LEU A 57 -3.79 -3.83 7.44
C LEU A 57 -4.65 -4.92 6.77
N PRO A 58 -5.37 -5.80 7.51
CA PRO A 58 -6.28 -6.77 6.90
C PRO A 58 -7.34 -6.16 5.96
N PRO A 59 -8.09 -5.11 6.34
CA PRO A 59 -9.06 -4.52 5.43
C PRO A 59 -8.40 -3.84 4.21
N VAL A 60 -7.20 -3.26 4.36
CA VAL A 60 -6.44 -2.67 3.23
C VAL A 60 -6.00 -3.75 2.24
N LEU A 61 -5.49 -4.89 2.72
CA LEU A 61 -5.14 -6.03 1.87
C LEU A 61 -6.36 -6.56 1.12
N MET A 62 -7.51 -6.66 1.77
CA MET A 62 -8.75 -7.09 1.12
C MET A 62 -9.24 -6.13 0.03
N GLN A 63 -9.00 -4.83 0.17
CA GLN A 63 -9.26 -3.87 -0.90
C GLN A 63 -8.28 -4.07 -2.07
N LEU A 64 -6.98 -4.27 -1.79
CA LEU A 64 -5.99 -4.56 -2.82
C LEU A 64 -6.31 -5.84 -3.61
N CYS A 65 -6.78 -6.90 -2.93
CA CYS A 65 -7.18 -8.16 -3.58
C CYS A 65 -8.28 -7.97 -4.64
N GLN A 66 -9.19 -7.00 -4.46
CA GLN A 66 -10.24 -6.71 -5.45
C GLN A 66 -9.67 -6.10 -6.74
N HIS A 67 -8.52 -5.43 -6.64
CA HIS A 67 -7.83 -4.77 -7.75
C HIS A 67 -6.84 -5.68 -8.50
N VAL A 68 -6.75 -6.97 -8.15
CA VAL A 68 -5.81 -7.91 -8.79
C VAL A 68 -6.21 -8.30 -10.23
N ASN A 69 -7.48 -8.08 -10.59
CA ASN A 69 -8.05 -8.38 -11.90
C ASN A 69 -8.26 -7.12 -12.76
N ASP A 70 -7.83 -5.95 -12.29
CA ASP A 70 -7.88 -4.71 -13.06
C ASP A 70 -6.94 -4.74 -14.28
N PRO A 71 -7.15 -3.85 -15.27
CA PRO A 71 -6.25 -3.72 -16.41
C PRO A 71 -4.85 -3.27 -15.97
N GLU A 72 -3.85 -3.64 -16.78
CA GLU A 72 -2.48 -3.15 -16.64
C GLU A 72 -2.47 -1.60 -16.74
N PRO A 73 -1.76 -0.86 -15.87
CA PRO A 73 -0.66 -1.26 -14.97
C PRO A 73 -1.05 -1.61 -13.51
N ILE A 74 -2.34 -1.53 -13.15
CA ILE A 74 -2.79 -1.63 -11.75
C ILE A 74 -2.48 -3.00 -11.17
N LYS A 75 -2.80 -4.05 -11.94
CA LYS A 75 -2.58 -5.45 -11.59
C LYS A 75 -1.12 -5.77 -11.24
N SER A 76 -0.16 -5.31 -12.05
CA SER A 76 1.27 -5.55 -11.80
C SER A 76 1.75 -4.90 -10.50
N SER A 77 1.32 -3.67 -10.21
CA SER A 77 1.66 -2.99 -8.95
C SER A 77 1.08 -3.71 -7.73
N VAL A 78 -0.20 -4.09 -7.77
CA VAL A 78 -0.83 -4.86 -6.68
C VAL A 78 -0.08 -6.16 -6.43
N ARG A 79 0.24 -6.90 -7.50
CA ARG A 79 0.99 -8.17 -7.40
C ARG A 79 2.39 -7.99 -6.83
N SER A 80 3.09 -6.95 -7.26
CA SER A 80 4.43 -6.63 -6.77
C SER A 80 4.41 -6.34 -5.28
N THR A 81 3.45 -5.54 -4.81
CA THR A 81 3.30 -5.23 -3.39
C THR A 81 2.88 -6.46 -2.58
N LEU A 82 1.95 -7.28 -3.06
CA LEU A 82 1.57 -8.54 -2.40
C LEU A 82 2.77 -9.50 -2.28
N ALA A 83 3.62 -9.57 -3.31
CA ALA A 83 4.85 -10.37 -3.27
C ALA A 83 5.87 -9.83 -2.25
N SER A 84 6.02 -8.51 -2.15
CA SER A 84 6.84 -7.86 -1.12
C SER A 84 6.30 -8.16 0.28
N PHE A 85 4.99 -7.99 0.50
CA PHE A 85 4.32 -8.31 1.77
C PHE A 85 4.55 -9.76 2.20
N LYS A 86 4.32 -10.72 1.29
CA LYS A 86 4.57 -12.15 1.55
C LYS A 86 6.01 -12.41 1.96
N ARG A 87 6.98 -11.73 1.34
CA ARG A 87 8.41 -11.91 1.64
C ARG A 87 8.77 -11.38 3.03
N THR A 88 8.22 -10.24 3.44
CA THR A 88 8.55 -9.64 4.74
C THR A 88 7.84 -10.32 5.91
N HIS A 89 6.63 -10.84 5.69
CA HIS A 89 5.80 -11.49 6.72
C HIS A 89 5.94 -13.02 6.72
N GLN A 90 6.88 -13.60 5.95
CA GLN A 90 7.02 -15.06 5.86
C GLN A 90 7.38 -15.71 7.20
N GLU A 91 8.29 -15.08 7.95
CA GLU A 91 8.79 -15.61 9.23
C GLU A 91 7.79 -15.38 10.37
N THR A 92 7.03 -14.27 10.32
CA THR A 92 6.02 -13.89 11.33
C THR A 92 4.62 -14.41 11.02
N TRP A 93 4.42 -15.08 9.89
CA TRP A 93 3.12 -15.51 9.39
C TRP A 93 2.30 -16.32 10.41
N HIS A 94 2.97 -17.08 11.29
CA HIS A 94 2.31 -17.86 12.33
C HIS A 94 1.53 -17.01 13.34
N ALA A 95 1.96 -15.77 13.61
CA ALA A 95 1.25 -14.83 14.47
C ALA A 95 0.32 -13.93 13.64
N ASP A 96 0.78 -13.50 12.46
CA ASP A 96 0.02 -12.59 11.60
C ASP A 96 -1.29 -13.21 11.13
N LYS A 97 -1.30 -14.52 10.83
CA LYS A 97 -2.51 -15.24 10.40
C LYS A 97 -3.66 -15.17 11.40
N ASP A 98 -3.38 -15.02 12.70
CA ASP A 98 -4.41 -14.97 13.74
C ASP A 98 -5.16 -13.62 13.72
N MET A 99 -4.58 -12.61 13.07
CA MET A 99 -5.21 -11.28 12.86
C MET A 99 -6.15 -11.26 11.66
N PHE A 100 -6.12 -12.29 10.81
CA PHE A 100 -6.99 -12.42 9.64
C PHE A 100 -8.10 -13.43 9.92
N THR A 101 -9.26 -13.20 9.31
CA THR A 101 -10.31 -14.24 9.27
C THR A 101 -9.93 -15.35 8.28
N GLU A 102 -10.47 -16.55 8.48
CA GLU A 102 -10.24 -17.71 7.60
C GLU A 102 -10.58 -17.41 6.12
N GLU A 103 -11.67 -16.67 5.87
CA GLU A 103 -12.07 -16.25 4.54
C GLU A 103 -11.03 -15.32 3.86
N GLN A 104 -10.47 -14.39 4.62
CA GLN A 104 -9.43 -13.48 4.13
C GLN A 104 -8.12 -14.23 3.83
N LEU A 105 -7.75 -15.18 4.70
CA LEU A 105 -6.57 -16.03 4.50
C LEU A 105 -6.69 -16.89 3.24
N LEU A 106 -7.89 -17.43 2.96
CA LEU A 106 -8.14 -18.19 1.74
C LEU A 106 -7.90 -17.34 0.48
N VAL A 107 -8.45 -16.13 0.44
CA VAL A 107 -8.26 -15.20 -0.68
C VAL A 107 -6.79 -14.82 -0.85
N LEU A 108 -6.10 -14.49 0.26
CA LEU A 108 -4.67 -14.18 0.24
C LEU A 108 -3.84 -15.36 -0.27
N THR A 109 -4.13 -16.58 0.18
CA THR A 109 -3.38 -17.78 -0.21
C THR A 109 -3.56 -18.09 -1.69
N ASP A 110 -4.79 -18.03 -2.22
CA ASP A 110 -5.08 -18.25 -3.64
C ASP A 110 -4.30 -17.28 -4.55
N LEU A 111 -4.27 -16.01 -4.16
CA LEU A 111 -3.59 -14.95 -4.90
C LEU A 111 -2.05 -14.98 -4.77
N LEU A 112 -1.53 -15.37 -3.59
CA LEU A 112 -0.09 -15.41 -3.30
C LEU A 112 0.61 -16.71 -3.73
N VAL A 113 -0.15 -17.77 -3.99
CA VAL A 113 0.36 -19.07 -4.45
C VAL A 113 0.41 -19.13 -5.98
N SER A 114 -0.39 -18.34 -6.69
CA SER A 114 -0.35 -18.24 -8.14
C SER A 114 1.02 -17.77 -8.65
N PRO A 115 1.80 -18.61 -9.36
CA PRO A 115 3.12 -18.23 -9.84
C PRO A 115 3.02 -17.08 -10.85
N ASN A 116 3.77 -16.00 -10.61
CA ASN A 116 3.92 -14.83 -11.50
C ASN A 116 4.74 -15.16 -12.78
N TYR A 117 4.58 -16.35 -13.35
CA TYR A 117 5.47 -16.86 -14.41
C TYR A 117 5.03 -16.52 -15.84
N TYR A 118 3.89 -15.84 -16.00
CA TYR A 118 3.35 -15.46 -17.30
C TYR A 118 2.90 -13.99 -17.29
N ALA A 119 3.87 -13.08 -17.28
CA ALA A 119 3.68 -11.70 -17.69
C ALA A 119 4.96 -11.23 -18.39
#